data_AF-A0A9E4T2G9-F1
#
_entry.id   AF-A0A9E4T2G9-F1
#
_cell.length_a   1.000
_cell.length_b   1.000
_cell.length_c   1.000
_cell.angle_alpha   90.00
_cell.angle_beta   90.00
_cell.angle_gamma   90.00
#
_symmetry.space_group_name_H-M   'P 1'
#
loop_
_entity.id
_entity.type
_entity.pdbx_description
1 polymer ?
#
loop_
_entity_poly.entity_id
_entity_poly.type
_entity_poly.pdbx_seq_one_letter_code
_entity_poly.pdbx_strand_id
1 'polypeptide(L)'
;MTNCEICGAIRNLDRHHVIPRRMGGSKNPAVHDESNLMTLCRSCHRNLHEGRWELVRSPEGIWVFDKHTGELVMRRLYNPEVDPPSLFDMLNVAEDSLSRLFEALPYLTDDQLKEAFAYASSFGKRSWLVQAAILYEAQQRSTYGDRTLEALGRGFEISQRQAQKYALVWKVFFAGDGREENVNIDVFSLDRPSWYIVAATETSDPEKWLAYAQDRKEEDSRYSVTAFRRDILQSRTVQTPLDAKHGTEPQGTSVQLPVLDQLTCPWIRLFCVRSGKPTPVEDCCECEFRKTKKCETKPTTMEA
;
A
#
# COMPACT_ATOMS: atom_id res chain seq x y z
N MET A 1 -1.09 -25.88 17.02
CA MET A 1 -0.45 -24.55 16.93
C MET A 1 1.05 -24.78 16.77
N THR A 2 1.66 -24.28 15.69
CA THR A 2 3.05 -24.59 15.30
C THR A 2 3.98 -23.37 15.32
N ASN A 3 3.46 -22.19 15.65
CA ASN A 3 4.19 -20.93 15.64
C ASN A 3 3.72 -19.97 16.74
N CYS A 4 4.57 -18.99 17.05
CA CYS A 4 4.27 -17.86 17.91
C CYS A 4 3.22 -16.97 17.24
N GLU A 5 2.11 -16.68 17.91
CA GLU A 5 1.01 -15.88 17.36
C GLU A 5 1.38 -14.40 17.17
N ILE A 6 2.36 -13.91 17.96
CA ILE A 6 2.92 -12.55 17.85
C ILE A 6 3.92 -12.48 16.69
N CYS A 7 5.09 -13.13 16.80
CA CYS A 7 6.20 -12.93 15.86
C CYS A 7 6.39 -14.04 14.82
N GLY A 8 5.54 -15.07 14.80
CA GLY A 8 5.61 -16.18 13.84
C GLY A 8 6.76 -17.18 14.05
N ALA A 9 7.62 -17.01 15.06
CA ALA A 9 8.70 -17.94 15.35
C ALA A 9 8.17 -19.37 15.58
N ILE A 10 8.89 -20.38 15.08
CA ILE A 10 8.50 -21.81 15.17
C ILE A 10 9.25 -22.58 16.28
N ARG A 11 10.16 -21.92 17.00
CA ARG A 11 11.02 -22.53 18.04
C ARG A 11 10.78 -21.88 19.39
N ASN A 12 11.10 -22.62 20.46
CA ASN A 12 11.01 -22.16 21.85
C ASN A 12 9.61 -21.65 22.21
N LEU A 13 8.59 -22.46 21.92
CA LEU A 13 7.18 -22.11 22.10
C LEU A 13 6.68 -22.53 23.48
N ASP A 14 5.97 -21.63 24.13
CA ASP A 14 5.28 -21.82 25.39
C ASP A 14 3.80 -21.44 25.24
N ARG A 15 2.94 -21.96 26.13
CA ARG A 15 1.54 -21.53 26.26
C ARG A 15 1.46 -20.36 27.23
N HIS A 16 0.89 -19.24 26.78
CA HIS A 16 0.65 -18.04 27.57
C HIS A 16 -0.83 -17.91 27.91
N HIS A 17 -1.15 -17.70 29.18
CA HIS A 17 -2.49 -17.33 29.63
C HIS A 17 -2.67 -15.82 29.49
N VAL A 18 -3.61 -15.39 28.65
CA VAL A 18 -3.91 -13.96 28.45
C VAL A 18 -4.51 -13.37 29.73
N ILE A 19 -5.47 -14.06 30.33
CA ILE A 19 -5.95 -13.80 31.69
C ILE A 19 -5.10 -14.65 32.65
N PRO A 20 -4.24 -14.04 33.48
CA PRO A 20 -3.26 -14.77 34.26
C PRO A 20 -3.89 -15.63 35.35
N ARG A 21 -3.24 -16.76 35.63
CA ARG A 21 -3.56 -17.61 36.79
C ARG A 21 -3.00 -16.96 38.06
N ARG A 22 -3.84 -16.76 39.08
CA ARG A 22 -3.39 -16.29 40.41
C ARG A 22 -2.77 -17.45 41.20
N MET A 23 -1.87 -17.10 42.14
CA MET A 23 -1.32 -18.04 43.11
C MET A 23 -2.47 -18.68 43.90
N GLY A 24 -2.59 -20.02 43.86
CA GLY A 24 -3.72 -20.77 44.43
C GLY A 24 -4.73 -21.33 43.41
N GLY A 25 -4.52 -21.07 42.12
CA GLY A 25 -5.44 -21.47 41.06
C GLY A 25 -6.61 -20.50 40.90
N SER A 26 -7.19 -20.47 39.70
CA SER A 26 -8.40 -19.69 39.42
C SER A 26 -9.61 -20.61 39.45
N LYS A 27 -10.73 -20.20 40.06
CA LYS A 27 -12.02 -20.88 39.90
C LYS A 27 -12.82 -20.32 38.71
N ASN A 28 -12.36 -19.24 38.09
CA ASN A 28 -13.02 -18.63 36.94
C ASN A 28 -12.85 -19.56 35.72
N PRO A 29 -13.94 -20.10 35.14
CA PRO A 29 -13.88 -20.96 33.96
C PRO A 29 -13.16 -20.30 32.78
N ALA A 30 -13.31 -18.99 32.60
CA ALA A 30 -12.67 -18.23 31.53
C ALA A 30 -11.13 -18.28 31.58
N VAL A 31 -10.53 -18.52 32.76
CA VAL A 31 -9.07 -18.64 32.90
C VAL A 31 -8.55 -19.99 32.38
N HIS A 32 -9.40 -21.01 32.37
CA HIS A 32 -9.06 -22.37 31.92
C HIS A 32 -9.54 -22.68 30.52
N ASP A 33 -10.33 -21.78 29.93
CA ASP A 33 -10.79 -21.91 28.56
C ASP A 33 -9.61 -21.91 27.57
N GLU A 34 -9.66 -22.75 26.54
CA GLU A 34 -8.60 -22.81 25.52
C GLU A 34 -8.48 -21.49 24.75
N SER A 35 -9.56 -20.68 24.63
CA SER A 35 -9.51 -19.35 24.02
C SER A 35 -8.65 -18.35 24.80
N ASN A 36 -8.40 -18.63 26.09
CA ASN A 36 -7.52 -17.85 26.95
C ASN A 36 -6.03 -18.21 26.78
N LEU A 37 -5.72 -19.24 25.99
CA LEU A 37 -4.36 -19.67 25.70
C LEU A 37 -3.87 -19.11 24.37
N MET A 38 -2.61 -18.69 24.35
CA MET A 38 -1.91 -18.24 23.16
C MET A 38 -0.55 -18.94 23.06
N THR A 39 -0.17 -19.38 21.87
CA THR A 39 1.18 -19.94 21.64
C THR A 39 2.16 -18.81 21.37
N LEU A 40 3.16 -18.64 22.24
CA LEU A 40 4.16 -17.58 22.13
C LEU A 40 5.57 -18.16 22.19
N CYS A 41 6.52 -17.53 21.50
CA CYS A 41 7.93 -17.84 21.74
C CYS A 41 8.37 -17.25 23.08
N ARG A 42 9.39 -17.85 23.72
CA ARG A 42 9.96 -17.38 25.01
C ARG A 42 10.22 -15.88 25.07
N SER A 43 10.69 -15.28 23.98
CA SER A 43 10.98 -13.84 23.95
C SER A 43 9.72 -12.99 24.04
N CYS A 44 8.70 -13.30 23.22
CA CYS A 44 7.43 -12.58 23.24
C CYS A 44 6.69 -12.84 24.56
N HIS A 45 6.72 -14.08 25.03
CA HIS A 45 6.13 -14.47 26.31
C HIS A 45 6.72 -13.66 27.47
N ARG A 46 8.05 -13.54 27.54
CA ARG A 46 8.74 -12.76 28.56
C ARG A 46 8.38 -11.27 28.51
N ASN A 47 8.29 -10.67 27.33
CA ASN A 47 7.93 -9.24 27.21
C ASN A 47 6.53 -8.94 27.76
N LEU A 48 5.56 -9.85 27.55
CA LEU A 48 4.23 -9.74 28.16
C LEU A 48 4.28 -9.96 29.67
N HIS A 49 4.98 -11.01 30.13
CA HIS A 49 5.05 -11.35 31.55
C HIS A 49 5.74 -10.27 32.39
N GLU A 50 6.77 -9.62 31.85
CA GLU A 50 7.48 -8.53 32.52
C GLU A 50 6.76 -7.18 32.38
N GLY A 51 5.61 -7.13 31.71
CA GLY A 51 4.82 -5.91 31.55
C GLY A 51 5.44 -4.86 30.63
N ARG A 52 6.41 -5.25 29.79
CA ARG A 52 7.00 -4.38 28.75
C ARG A 52 6.02 -4.14 27.61
N TRP A 53 5.23 -5.17 27.28
CA TRP A 53 4.23 -5.12 26.24
C TRP A 53 2.81 -5.27 26.79
N GLU A 54 1.88 -4.61 26.13
CA GLU A 54 0.44 -4.77 26.32
C GLU A 54 -0.17 -5.48 25.11
N LEU A 55 -0.95 -6.54 25.35
CA LEU A 55 -1.61 -7.34 24.32
C LEU A 55 -3.09 -7.01 24.27
N VAL A 56 -3.57 -6.55 23.12
CA VAL A 56 -5.00 -6.32 22.84
C VAL A 56 -5.49 -7.36 21.84
N ARG A 57 -6.59 -8.03 22.16
CA ARG A 57 -7.25 -9.03 21.29
C ARG A 57 -8.68 -8.61 21.00
N SER A 58 -9.09 -8.79 19.75
CA SER A 58 -10.45 -8.57 19.28
C SER A 58 -10.79 -9.59 18.19
N PRO A 59 -12.07 -9.70 17.77
CA PRO A 59 -12.44 -10.44 16.57
C PRO A 59 -11.70 -9.97 15.31
N GLU A 60 -11.32 -8.69 15.25
CA GLU A 60 -10.67 -8.06 14.09
C GLU A 60 -9.15 -8.26 14.07
N GLY A 61 -8.55 -8.78 15.15
CA GLY A 61 -7.11 -8.98 15.21
C GLY A 61 -6.47 -8.96 16.59
N ILE A 62 -5.14 -8.92 16.54
CA ILE A 62 -4.23 -8.80 17.68
C ILE A 62 -3.32 -7.59 17.48
N TRP A 63 -3.15 -6.79 18.53
CA TRP A 63 -2.19 -5.69 18.58
C TRP A 63 -1.31 -5.85 19.81
N VAL A 64 -0.04 -5.51 19.67
CA VAL A 64 0.90 -5.44 20.78
C VAL A 64 1.45 -4.02 20.82
N PHE A 65 1.33 -3.39 21.98
CA PHE A 65 1.84 -2.04 22.22
C PHE A 65 3.03 -2.11 23.18
N ASP A 66 4.02 -1.27 22.97
CA ASP A 66 5.04 -1.02 23.98
C ASP A 66 4.43 -0.17 25.08
N LYS A 67 4.48 -0.65 26.32
CA LYS A 67 3.80 0.01 27.45
C LYS A 67 4.48 1.31 27.85
N HIS A 68 5.77 1.48 27.53
CA HIS A 68 6.54 2.67 27.89
C HIS A 68 6.36 3.79 26.88
N THR A 69 6.38 3.47 25.59
CA THR A 69 6.25 4.47 24.51
C THR A 69 4.82 4.65 24.03
N GLY A 70 3.96 3.66 24.25
CA GLY A 70 2.61 3.59 23.66
C GLY A 70 2.63 3.23 22.17
N GLU A 71 3.79 2.95 21.58
CA GLU A 71 3.90 2.66 20.16
C GLU A 71 3.40 1.25 19.83
N LEU A 72 2.80 1.11 18.65
CA LEU A 72 2.42 -0.18 18.11
C LEU A 72 3.67 -0.98 17.73
N VAL A 73 3.91 -2.09 18.42
CA VAL A 73 5.02 -3.01 18.15
C VAL A 73 4.69 -3.98 17.03
N MET A 74 3.47 -4.50 17.02
CA MET A 74 2.99 -5.35 15.93
C MET A 74 1.46 -5.35 15.85
N ARG A 75 0.94 -5.63 14.66
CA ARG A 75 -0.48 -5.98 14.45
C ARG A 75 -0.64 -7.21 13.56
N ARG A 76 -1.67 -7.99 13.83
CA ARG A 76 -2.14 -9.10 12.99
C ARG A 76 -3.65 -8.99 12.87
N LEU A 77 -4.13 -8.68 11.67
CA LEU A 77 -5.55 -8.54 11.40
C LEU A 77 -6.19 -9.89 11.07
N TYR A 78 -7.44 -10.03 11.47
CA TYR A 78 -8.31 -11.15 11.14
C TYR A 78 -9.50 -10.64 10.36
N ASN A 79 -9.79 -11.33 9.25
CA ASN A 79 -11.04 -11.15 8.54
C ASN A 79 -11.55 -12.56 8.17
N PRO A 80 -12.63 -13.04 8.80
CA PRO A 80 -13.17 -14.37 8.54
C PRO A 80 -13.79 -14.51 7.13
N GLU A 81 -14.08 -13.40 6.46
CA GLU A 81 -14.61 -13.40 5.09
C GLU A 81 -13.53 -13.60 4.03
N VAL A 82 -12.25 -13.44 4.40
CA VAL A 82 -11.13 -13.63 3.48
C VAL A 82 -10.81 -15.12 3.40
N ASP A 83 -10.93 -15.68 2.20
CA ASP A 83 -10.51 -17.04 1.87
C ASP A 83 -9.16 -17.02 1.12
N PRO A 84 -8.02 -17.32 1.78
CA PRO A 84 -6.71 -17.26 1.14
C PRO A 84 -6.55 -18.20 -0.06
N PRO A 85 -7.05 -19.45 -0.06
CA PRO A 85 -7.07 -20.31 -1.25
C PRO A 85 -7.70 -19.63 -2.47
N SER A 86 -8.92 -19.10 -2.35
CA SER A 86 -9.57 -18.38 -3.46
C SER A 86 -8.77 -17.16 -3.92
N LEU A 87 -8.13 -16.44 -3.00
CA LEU A 87 -7.24 -15.33 -3.36
C LEU A 87 -6.03 -15.79 -4.19
N PHE A 88 -5.40 -16.91 -3.81
CA PHE A 88 -4.26 -17.45 -4.56
C PHE A 88 -4.67 -18.04 -5.90
N ASP A 89 -5.85 -18.66 -5.99
CA ASP A 89 -6.39 -19.13 -7.27
C ASP A 89 -6.60 -17.98 -8.26
N MET A 90 -7.03 -16.81 -7.80
CA MET A 90 -7.12 -15.63 -8.66
C MET A 90 -5.75 -15.20 -9.22
N LEU A 91 -4.65 -15.36 -8.48
CA LEU A 91 -3.31 -15.07 -8.98
C LEU A 91 -2.88 -16.08 -10.04
N ASN A 92 -3.18 -17.37 -9.84
CA ASN A 92 -2.92 -18.42 -10.83
C ASN A 92 -3.68 -18.14 -12.14
N VAL A 93 -4.96 -17.77 -12.04
CA VAL A 93 -5.78 -17.40 -13.21
C VAL A 93 -5.20 -16.18 -13.94
N ALA A 94 -4.68 -15.19 -13.20
CA ALA A 94 -4.05 -14.01 -13.80
C ALA A 94 -2.77 -14.39 -14.57
N GLU A 95 -1.93 -15.27 -14.00
CA GLU A 95 -0.72 -15.78 -14.64
C GLU A 95 -1.03 -16.58 -15.91
N ASP A 96 -2.00 -17.50 -15.85
CA ASP A 96 -2.47 -18.26 -17.01
C ASP A 96 -3.02 -17.34 -18.11
N SER A 97 -3.73 -16.29 -17.73
CA SER A 97 -4.29 -15.31 -18.67
C SER A 97 -3.20 -14.54 -19.42
N LEU A 98 -2.11 -14.18 -18.72
CA LEU A 98 -0.94 -13.55 -19.35
C LEU A 98 -0.24 -14.50 -20.32
N SER A 99 -0.15 -15.79 -19.97
CA SER A 99 0.45 -16.80 -20.83
C SER A 99 -0.31 -16.93 -22.15
N ARG A 100 -1.65 -16.96 -22.10
CA ARG A 100 -2.50 -16.98 -23.31
C ARG A 100 -2.38 -15.72 -24.15
N LEU A 101 -2.16 -14.57 -23.52
CA LEU A 101 -1.96 -13.32 -24.26
C LEU A 101 -0.76 -13.41 -25.21
N PHE A 102 0.33 -14.08 -24.81
CA PHE A 102 1.52 -14.24 -25.66
C PHE A 102 1.21 -14.97 -26.97
N GLU A 103 0.36 -15.98 -26.93
CA GLU A 103 -0.05 -16.74 -28.12
C GLU A 103 -0.92 -15.88 -29.07
N ALA A 104 -1.66 -14.91 -28.51
CA ALA A 104 -2.55 -14.04 -29.26
C ALA A 104 -1.87 -12.82 -29.89
N LEU A 105 -0.70 -12.38 -29.35
CA LEU A 105 -0.02 -11.15 -29.79
C LEU A 105 0.19 -11.04 -31.31
N PRO A 106 0.61 -12.09 -32.05
CA PRO A 106 0.83 -11.99 -33.50
C PRO A 106 -0.43 -11.70 -34.32
N TYR A 107 -1.61 -11.90 -33.74
CA TYR A 107 -2.90 -11.72 -34.41
C TYR A 107 -3.57 -10.38 -34.09
N LEU A 108 -2.94 -9.56 -33.24
CA LEU A 108 -3.45 -8.23 -32.88
C LEU A 108 -3.09 -7.18 -33.95
N THR A 109 -3.96 -6.20 -34.14
CA THR A 109 -3.66 -5.02 -34.97
C THR A 109 -2.69 -4.07 -34.26
N ASP A 110 -2.09 -3.13 -34.99
CA ASP A 110 -1.15 -2.14 -34.43
C ASP A 110 -1.75 -1.34 -33.26
N ASP A 111 -3.02 -0.97 -33.34
CA ASP A 111 -3.68 -0.24 -32.25
C ASP A 111 -3.99 -1.15 -31.05
N GLN A 112 -4.40 -2.40 -31.30
CA GLN A 112 -4.58 -3.41 -30.25
C GLN A 112 -3.26 -3.76 -29.55
N LEU A 113 -2.12 -3.75 -30.28
CA LEU A 113 -0.79 -3.95 -29.70
C LEU A 113 -0.41 -2.79 -28.77
N LYS A 114 -0.72 -1.54 -29.12
CA LYS A 114 -0.49 -0.38 -28.24
C LYS A 114 -1.33 -0.49 -26.96
N GLU A 115 -2.59 -0.90 -27.10
CA GLU A 115 -3.49 -1.11 -25.96
C GLU A 115 -2.99 -2.25 -25.06
N ALA A 116 -2.64 -3.40 -25.64
CA ALA A 116 -2.07 -4.54 -24.92
C ALA A 116 -0.79 -4.13 -24.15
N PHE A 117 0.06 -3.31 -24.76
CA PHE A 117 1.25 -2.76 -24.11
C PHE A 117 0.90 -1.86 -22.91
N ALA A 118 -0.08 -0.97 -23.05
CA ALA A 118 -0.55 -0.11 -21.95
C ALA A 118 -1.11 -0.93 -20.78
N TYR A 119 -1.90 -1.97 -21.07
CA TYR A 119 -2.43 -2.88 -20.05
C TYR A 119 -1.32 -3.68 -19.36
N ALA A 120 -0.36 -4.23 -20.10
CA ALA A 120 0.76 -4.96 -19.54
C ALA A 120 1.62 -4.07 -18.61
N SER A 121 1.83 -2.81 -19.00
CA SER A 121 2.54 -1.82 -18.18
C SER A 121 1.79 -1.52 -16.87
N SER A 122 0.48 -1.33 -16.94
CA SER A 122 -0.39 -1.13 -15.78
C SER A 122 -0.40 -2.37 -14.85
N PHE A 123 -0.42 -3.57 -15.41
CA PHE A 123 -0.32 -4.81 -14.64
C PHE A 123 1.02 -4.89 -13.87
N GLY A 124 2.13 -4.56 -14.53
CA GLY A 124 3.44 -4.49 -13.89
C GLY A 124 3.47 -3.51 -12.71
N LYS A 125 2.87 -2.33 -12.86
CA LYS A 125 2.72 -1.33 -11.78
C LYS A 125 1.90 -1.89 -10.60
N ARG A 126 0.75 -2.50 -10.88
CA ARG A 126 -0.14 -3.05 -9.85
C ARG A 126 0.52 -4.22 -9.11
N SER A 127 1.19 -5.12 -9.83
CA SER A 127 1.97 -6.21 -9.24
C SER A 127 3.05 -5.69 -8.29
N TRP A 128 3.77 -4.65 -8.69
CA TRP A 128 4.75 -4.00 -7.81
C TRP A 128 4.13 -3.38 -6.55
N LEU A 129 2.99 -2.71 -6.67
CA LEU A 129 2.26 -2.16 -5.51
C LEU A 129 1.84 -3.26 -4.53
N VAL A 130 1.37 -4.41 -5.05
CA VAL A 130 1.05 -5.58 -4.21
C VAL A 130 2.29 -6.08 -3.47
N GLN A 131 3.46 -6.15 -4.12
CA GLN A 131 4.71 -6.50 -3.44
C GLN A 131 5.05 -5.52 -2.32
N ALA A 132 4.85 -4.21 -2.54
CA ALA A 132 5.07 -3.19 -1.52
C ALA A 132 4.10 -3.34 -0.33
N ALA A 133 2.82 -3.61 -0.58
CA ALA A 133 1.82 -3.90 0.44
C ALA A 133 2.18 -5.13 1.27
N ILE A 134 2.59 -6.22 0.61
CA ILE A 134 3.02 -7.46 1.27
C ILE A 134 4.19 -7.20 2.22
N LEU A 135 5.20 -6.46 1.76
CA LEU A 135 6.37 -6.15 2.58
C LEU A 135 6.03 -5.24 3.75
N TYR A 136 5.16 -4.25 3.55
CA TYR A 136 4.64 -3.43 4.63
C TYR A 136 3.88 -4.26 5.66
N GLU A 137 2.94 -5.10 5.24
CA GLU A 137 2.18 -5.98 6.14
C GLU A 137 3.07 -6.97 6.88
N ALA A 138 4.11 -7.50 6.22
CA ALA A 138 5.09 -8.37 6.86
C ALA A 138 5.94 -7.61 7.90
N GLN A 139 6.25 -6.33 7.63
CA GLN A 139 6.90 -5.45 8.60
C GLN A 139 6.02 -5.20 9.84
N GLN A 140 4.72 -4.95 9.65
CA GLN A 140 3.76 -4.73 10.74
C GLN A 140 3.59 -5.96 11.66
N ARG A 141 4.01 -7.15 11.23
CA ARG A 141 3.91 -8.41 12.00
C ARG A 141 5.21 -8.79 12.70
N SER A 142 6.27 -8.03 12.51
CA SER A 142 7.59 -8.32 13.07
C SER A 142 7.83 -7.54 14.35
N THR A 143 8.37 -8.21 15.36
CA THR A 143 8.76 -7.59 16.64
C THR A 143 10.25 -7.32 16.75
N TYR A 144 11.02 -7.52 15.68
CA TYR A 144 12.47 -7.51 15.70
C TYR A 144 13.13 -6.14 15.46
N GLY A 145 12.37 -5.03 15.54
CA GLY A 145 12.90 -3.68 15.34
C GLY A 145 13.69 -3.56 14.02
N ASP A 146 14.92 -3.06 14.07
CA ASP A 146 15.80 -2.91 12.89
C ASP A 146 16.13 -4.23 12.17
N ARG A 147 16.18 -5.35 12.91
CA ARG A 147 16.45 -6.69 12.34
C ARG A 147 15.28 -7.26 11.54
N THR A 148 14.10 -6.63 11.65
CA THR A 148 12.90 -6.98 10.88
C THR A 148 13.19 -7.00 9.39
N LEU A 149 13.87 -5.97 8.89
CA LEU A 149 14.03 -5.77 7.45
C LEU A 149 15.09 -6.71 6.85
N GLU A 150 16.09 -7.12 7.66
CA GLU A 150 17.05 -8.16 7.28
C GLU A 150 16.41 -9.55 7.25
N ALA A 151 15.55 -9.85 8.22
CA ALA A 151 14.77 -11.09 8.24
C ALA A 151 13.78 -11.15 7.07
N LEU A 152 13.08 -10.04 6.78
CA LEU A 152 12.19 -9.91 5.63
C LEU A 152 12.96 -10.06 4.32
N GLY A 153 14.09 -9.38 4.15
CA GLY A 153 14.90 -9.51 2.93
C GLY A 153 15.29 -10.96 2.64
N ARG A 154 15.75 -11.70 3.66
CA ARG A 154 16.04 -13.14 3.51
C ARG A 154 14.80 -13.97 3.19
N GLY A 155 13.68 -13.72 3.86
CA GLY A 155 12.45 -14.51 3.68
C GLY A 155 11.77 -14.29 2.33
N PHE A 156 11.92 -13.10 1.75
CA PHE A 156 11.35 -12.72 0.45
C PHE A 156 12.39 -12.75 -0.69
N GLU A 157 13.60 -13.26 -0.43
CA GLU A 157 14.69 -13.38 -1.42
C GLU A 157 15.06 -12.04 -2.10
N ILE A 158 14.99 -10.93 -1.36
CA ILE A 158 15.35 -9.59 -1.83
C ILE A 158 16.34 -8.91 -0.89
N SER A 159 17.03 -7.88 -1.38
CA SER A 159 17.92 -7.10 -0.51
C SER A 159 17.13 -6.36 0.59
N GLN A 160 17.72 -6.24 1.78
CA GLN A 160 17.15 -5.44 2.88
C GLN A 160 16.79 -4.02 2.43
N ARG A 161 17.66 -3.39 1.64
CA ARG A 161 17.45 -2.03 1.12
C ARG A 161 16.24 -1.95 0.18
N GLN A 162 15.98 -2.99 -0.61
CA GLN A 162 14.81 -3.05 -1.48
C GLN A 162 13.54 -3.26 -0.66
N ALA A 163 13.56 -4.18 0.30
CA ALA A 163 12.44 -4.40 1.21
C ALA A 163 12.04 -3.11 1.95
N GLN A 164 13.04 -2.39 2.48
CA GLN A 164 12.87 -1.07 3.11
C GLN A 164 12.19 -0.06 2.21
N LYS A 165 12.67 0.10 0.97
CA LYS A 165 12.11 1.07 0.02
C LYS A 165 10.65 0.78 -0.30
N TYR A 166 10.31 -0.48 -0.50
CA TYR A 166 8.95 -0.88 -0.88
C TYR A 166 7.98 -0.67 0.27
N ALA A 167 8.34 -1.14 1.48
CA ALA A 167 7.53 -0.91 2.67
C ALA A 167 7.38 0.58 2.99
N LEU A 168 8.43 1.38 2.81
CA LEU A 168 8.38 2.84 3.01
C LEU A 168 7.42 3.51 2.02
N VAL A 169 7.47 3.17 0.73
CA VAL A 169 6.52 3.69 -0.26
C VAL A 169 5.10 3.37 0.18
N TRP A 170 4.82 2.12 0.57
CA TRP A 170 3.49 1.74 1.01
C TRP A 170 3.05 2.56 2.23
N LYS A 171 3.93 2.69 3.22
CA LYS A 171 3.67 3.48 4.43
C LYS A 171 3.32 4.93 4.09
N VAL A 172 4.16 5.58 3.28
CA VAL A 172 4.08 7.02 2.98
C VAL A 172 2.83 7.36 2.18
N PHE A 173 2.45 6.54 1.21
CA PHE A 173 1.39 6.88 0.26
C PHE A 173 0.07 6.15 0.51
N PHE A 174 0.06 5.02 1.21
CA PHE A 174 -1.10 4.13 1.22
C PHE A 174 -1.53 3.65 2.60
N ALA A 175 -0.65 3.70 3.61
CA ALA A 175 -0.99 3.18 4.94
C ALA A 175 -1.80 4.16 5.80
N GLY A 176 -1.81 5.46 5.47
CA GLY A 176 -2.63 6.51 6.08
C GLY A 176 -2.67 6.53 7.60
N ASP A 177 -1.88 7.40 8.25
CA ASP A 177 -1.96 7.67 9.70
C ASP A 177 -3.17 8.58 10.05
N GLY A 178 -4.37 8.26 9.53
CA GLY A 178 -5.60 9.01 9.83
C GLY A 178 -5.76 10.38 9.13
N ARG A 179 -4.98 10.68 8.09
CA ARG A 179 -5.33 11.74 7.13
C ARG A 179 -5.95 11.11 5.89
N GLU A 180 -7.20 11.51 5.60
CA GLU A 180 -7.81 11.40 4.26
C GLU A 180 -6.82 11.98 3.23
N GLU A 181 -6.61 11.45 2.03
CA GLU A 181 -7.41 10.60 1.16
C GLU A 181 -6.56 9.42 0.69
N ASN A 182 -7.23 8.30 0.41
CA ASN A 182 -6.64 7.21 -0.36
C ASN A 182 -6.05 7.78 -1.66
N VAL A 183 -4.72 7.74 -1.79
CA VAL A 183 -4.01 7.97 -3.04
C VAL A 183 -4.71 7.17 -4.14
N ASN A 184 -5.44 7.86 -5.03
CA ASN A 184 -6.29 7.22 -6.03
C ASN A 184 -5.44 6.45 -7.04
N ILE A 185 -5.24 5.16 -6.80
CA ILE A 185 -4.33 4.27 -7.53
C ILE A 185 -4.56 4.32 -9.06
N ASP A 186 -5.80 4.58 -9.48
CA ASP A 186 -6.21 4.63 -10.89
C ASP A 186 -5.96 5.99 -11.58
N VAL A 187 -5.56 7.04 -10.84
CA VAL A 187 -5.33 8.40 -11.40
C VAL A 187 -3.84 8.71 -11.68
N PHE A 188 -2.91 7.87 -11.19
CA PHE A 188 -1.48 8.13 -11.39
C PHE A 188 -0.97 7.59 -12.73
N SER A 189 -0.57 8.49 -13.62
CA SER A 189 0.02 8.18 -14.94
C SER A 189 1.50 7.79 -14.90
N LEU A 190 2.14 7.78 -13.72
CA LEU A 190 3.56 7.40 -13.60
C LEU A 190 3.75 5.88 -13.60
N ASP A 191 4.30 5.37 -14.69
CA ASP A 191 4.44 3.92 -14.97
C ASP A 191 5.54 3.21 -14.17
N ARG A 192 6.39 3.94 -13.43
CA ARG A 192 7.62 3.35 -12.83
C ARG A 192 7.69 3.46 -11.30
N PRO A 193 8.01 2.36 -10.60
CA PRO A 193 8.32 2.32 -9.17
C PRO A 193 9.34 3.37 -8.68
N SER A 194 10.29 3.72 -9.55
CA SER A 194 11.39 4.64 -9.23
C SER A 194 10.93 6.04 -8.82
N TRP A 195 9.82 6.53 -9.37
CA TRP A 195 9.28 7.85 -9.02
C TRP A 195 8.78 7.89 -7.59
N TYR A 196 7.98 6.90 -7.20
CA TYR A 196 7.49 6.72 -5.84
C TYR A 196 8.63 6.58 -4.83
N ILE A 197 9.66 5.81 -5.18
CA ILE A 197 10.83 5.64 -4.31
C ILE A 197 11.55 6.98 -4.11
N VAL A 198 11.81 7.74 -5.18
CA VAL A 198 12.47 9.05 -5.08
C VAL A 198 11.63 10.00 -4.23
N ALA A 199 10.33 10.11 -4.50
CA ALA A 199 9.44 10.97 -3.73
C ALA A 199 9.42 10.58 -2.24
N ALA A 200 9.24 9.30 -1.90
CA ALA A 200 9.20 8.84 -0.51
C ALA A 200 10.53 8.99 0.25
N THR A 201 11.67 9.02 -0.44
CA THR A 201 13.01 9.02 0.21
C THR A 201 13.72 10.36 0.16
N GLU A 202 13.35 11.24 -0.76
CA GLU A 202 14.11 12.46 -1.08
C GLU A 202 13.34 13.74 -0.82
N THR A 203 12.12 13.70 -0.28
CA THR A 203 11.35 14.91 0.08
C THR A 203 10.47 14.69 1.32
N SER A 204 10.06 15.79 1.96
CA SER A 204 9.07 15.80 3.05
C SER A 204 7.63 15.84 2.54
N ASP A 205 7.42 16.28 1.30
CA ASP A 205 6.09 16.43 0.67
C ASP A 205 5.94 15.49 -0.54
N PRO A 206 5.97 14.17 -0.34
CA PRO A 206 6.11 13.18 -1.40
C PRO A 206 4.93 13.20 -2.40
N GLU A 207 3.71 13.45 -1.95
CA GLU A 207 2.52 13.54 -2.79
C GLU A 207 2.59 14.73 -3.76
N LYS A 208 2.94 15.91 -3.25
CA LYS A 208 3.11 17.13 -4.04
C LYS A 208 4.15 16.95 -5.15
N TRP A 209 5.26 16.29 -4.83
CA TRP A 209 6.33 16.04 -5.79
C TRP A 209 5.95 14.99 -6.83
N LEU A 210 5.14 13.99 -6.48
CA LEU A 210 4.59 13.07 -7.48
C LEU A 210 3.61 13.76 -8.44
N ALA A 211 2.74 14.63 -7.93
CA ALA A 211 1.84 15.43 -8.77
C ALA A 211 2.64 16.32 -9.73
N TYR A 212 3.64 17.04 -9.23
CA TYR A 212 4.57 17.81 -10.07
C TYR A 212 5.26 16.94 -11.13
N ALA A 213 5.71 15.74 -10.76
CA ALA A 213 6.36 14.85 -11.71
C ALA A 213 5.42 14.37 -12.82
N GLN A 214 4.14 14.19 -12.50
CA GLN A 214 3.10 13.85 -13.47
C GLN A 214 2.86 14.99 -14.45
N ASP A 215 2.61 16.21 -13.95
CA ASP A 215 2.40 17.39 -14.80
C ASP A 215 3.59 17.60 -15.76
N ARG A 216 4.82 17.50 -15.24
CA ARG A 216 6.04 17.62 -16.04
C ARG A 216 6.19 16.50 -17.06
N LYS A 217 5.68 15.30 -16.79
CA LYS A 217 5.72 14.16 -17.70
C LYS A 217 4.68 14.27 -18.82
N GLU A 218 3.53 14.86 -18.52
CA GLU A 218 2.48 15.20 -19.49
C GLU A 218 2.96 16.32 -20.42
N GLU A 219 3.63 17.35 -19.88
CA GLU A 219 4.26 18.42 -20.65
C GLU A 219 5.47 17.94 -21.48
N ASP A 220 6.34 17.12 -20.88
CA ASP A 220 7.54 16.59 -21.52
C ASP A 220 7.64 15.07 -21.32
N SER A 221 7.30 14.34 -22.37
CA SER A 221 7.40 12.88 -22.39
C SER A 221 8.80 12.35 -22.12
N ARG A 222 9.86 13.15 -22.27
CA ARG A 222 11.25 12.77 -21.97
C ARG A 222 11.66 13.03 -20.52
N TYR A 223 10.79 13.66 -19.72
CA TYR A 223 11.06 13.89 -18.31
C TYR A 223 11.36 12.57 -17.60
N SER A 224 12.49 12.56 -16.89
CA SER A 224 13.12 11.34 -16.37
C SER A 224 13.25 11.39 -14.86
N VAL A 225 13.40 10.22 -14.23
CA VAL A 225 13.61 10.09 -12.78
C VAL A 225 14.85 10.89 -12.33
N THR A 226 15.87 10.97 -13.17
CA THR A 226 17.08 11.75 -12.89
C THR A 226 16.80 13.25 -12.89
N ALA A 227 15.96 13.73 -13.80
CA ALA A 227 15.52 15.13 -13.81
C ALA A 227 14.66 15.43 -12.58
N PHE A 228 13.76 14.53 -12.22
CA PHE A 228 12.94 14.65 -11.01
C PHE A 228 13.73 14.74 -9.71
N ARG A 229 14.71 13.85 -9.53
CA ARG A 229 15.64 13.95 -8.40
C ARG A 229 16.36 15.30 -8.38
N ARG A 230 16.78 15.81 -9.54
CA ARG A 230 17.44 17.11 -9.64
C ARG A 230 16.52 18.24 -9.20
N ASP A 231 15.27 18.24 -9.66
CA ASP A 231 14.29 19.28 -9.34
C ASP A 231 14.01 19.33 -7.82
N ILE A 232 13.89 18.15 -7.18
CA ILE A 232 13.76 18.05 -5.71
C ILE A 232 14.99 18.66 -5.02
N LEU A 233 16.20 18.29 -5.43
CA LEU A 233 17.44 18.79 -4.82
C LEU A 233 17.62 20.31 -5.02
N GLN A 234 17.25 20.83 -6.19
CA GLN A 234 17.32 22.26 -6.49
C GLN A 234 16.36 23.07 -5.62
N SER A 235 15.13 22.58 -5.42
CA SER A 235 14.15 23.25 -4.55
C SER A 235 14.65 23.43 -3.11
N ARG A 236 15.40 22.45 -2.58
CA ARG A 236 16.01 22.49 -1.25
C ARG A 236 17.12 23.53 -1.15
N THR A 237 17.88 23.69 -2.23
CA THR A 237 18.98 24.67 -2.30
C THR A 237 18.42 26.10 -2.29
N VAL A 238 17.28 26.33 -2.93
CA VAL A 238 16.59 27.64 -2.96
C VAL A 238 15.90 27.98 -1.62
N GLN A 239 15.54 26.98 -0.81
CA GLN A 239 14.92 27.18 0.51
C GLN A 239 15.90 27.39 1.67
N THR A 240 17.21 27.47 1.42
CA THR A 240 18.19 27.80 2.46
C THR A 240 18.16 29.32 2.71
N PRO A 241 17.97 29.82 3.94
CA PRO A 241 17.78 31.25 4.18
C PRO A 241 19.05 32.05 3.86
N LEU A 242 18.92 32.98 2.92
CA LEU A 242 19.85 34.09 2.72
C LEU A 242 19.69 35.11 3.85
N ASP A 243 20.33 34.87 4.98
CA ASP A 243 20.78 35.96 5.85
C ASP A 243 22.10 36.53 5.29
N ALA A 244 22.01 37.35 4.24
CA ALA A 244 23.04 38.35 3.90
C ALA A 244 22.59 39.30 2.76
N LYS A 245 22.07 40.46 3.17
CA LYS A 245 22.29 41.82 2.63
C LYS A 245 22.16 42.08 1.11
N HIS A 246 21.09 42.82 0.81
CA HIS A 246 21.00 44.02 -0.04
C HIS A 246 21.42 43.95 -1.51
N GLY A 247 20.39 44.11 -2.37
CA GLY A 247 20.43 45.02 -3.51
C GLY A 247 20.93 44.42 -4.82
N THR A 248 19.99 43.94 -5.66
CA THR A 248 19.73 44.33 -7.07
C THR A 248 18.84 43.24 -7.67
N GLU A 249 17.72 43.63 -8.29
CA GLU A 249 16.77 42.70 -8.95
C GLU A 249 17.47 41.81 -10.00
N PRO A 250 16.97 40.58 -10.16
CA PRO A 250 16.55 40.19 -11.50
C PRO A 250 15.15 39.59 -11.52
N GLN A 251 14.42 39.92 -12.58
CA GLN A 251 13.14 39.35 -12.98
C GLN A 251 13.19 37.82 -12.96
N GLY A 252 12.54 37.21 -11.97
CA GLY A 252 12.34 35.77 -11.86
C GLY A 252 10.85 35.48 -11.88
N THR A 253 10.40 34.74 -12.88
CA THR A 253 9.02 34.30 -13.09
C THR A 253 8.51 33.59 -11.83
N SER A 254 7.62 34.23 -11.07
CA SER A 254 6.95 33.59 -9.94
C SER A 254 6.00 32.53 -10.50
N VAL A 255 6.32 31.25 -10.31
CA VAL A 255 5.37 30.16 -10.60
C VAL A 255 4.28 30.22 -9.53
N GLN A 256 3.14 30.81 -9.87
CA GLN A 256 1.91 30.69 -9.08
C GLN A 256 1.26 29.35 -9.42
N LEU A 257 1.02 28.54 -8.39
CA LEU A 257 0.30 27.26 -8.49
C LEU A 257 -1.21 27.54 -8.68
N PRO A 258 -1.92 26.86 -9.60
CA PRO A 258 -3.35 27.03 -9.76
C PRO A 258 -4.13 26.42 -8.58
N VAL A 259 -5.19 27.11 -8.18
CA VAL A 259 -6.20 26.62 -7.23
C VAL A 259 -7.16 25.71 -8.00
N LEU A 260 -7.23 24.43 -7.62
CA LEU A 260 -8.18 23.46 -8.18
C LEU A 260 -9.51 23.58 -7.43
N ASP A 261 -10.49 24.17 -8.11
CA ASP A 261 -11.90 24.04 -7.78
C ASP A 261 -12.63 23.32 -8.93
N GLN A 262 -13.66 22.56 -8.55
CA GLN A 262 -14.67 21.87 -9.37
C GLN A 262 -14.50 20.35 -9.59
N LEU A 263 -15.14 19.62 -8.67
CA LEU A 263 -15.57 18.22 -8.75
C LEU A 263 -16.57 18.00 -9.90
N THR A 264 -16.25 17.10 -10.83
CA THR A 264 -17.26 16.36 -11.61
C THR A 264 -16.87 14.88 -11.67
N CYS A 265 -17.84 14.01 -11.36
CA CYS A 265 -17.69 12.56 -11.22
C CYS A 265 -17.19 11.90 -12.53
N PRO A 266 -15.99 11.28 -12.58
CA PRO A 266 -15.36 10.85 -13.83
C PRO A 266 -15.67 9.40 -14.25
N TRP A 267 -16.46 8.66 -13.46
CA TRP A 267 -16.57 7.21 -13.62
C TRP A 267 -17.83 6.80 -14.40
N ILE A 268 -17.72 6.73 -15.72
CA ILE A 268 -18.23 5.66 -16.61
C ILE A 268 -17.69 5.96 -18.02
N ARG A 269 -16.67 5.21 -18.46
CA ARG A 269 -16.47 4.92 -19.88
C ARG A 269 -16.48 3.41 -20.04
N LEU A 270 -17.68 2.85 -20.20
CA LEU A 270 -17.84 1.45 -20.56
C LEU A 270 -17.54 1.34 -22.06
N PHE A 271 -16.52 0.55 -22.42
CA PHE A 271 -16.17 0.31 -23.82
C PHE A 271 -17.12 -0.70 -24.44
N CYS A 272 -17.58 -0.43 -25.66
CA CYS A 272 -18.29 -1.43 -26.45
C CYS A 272 -17.28 -2.48 -26.92
N VAL A 273 -17.39 -3.70 -26.39
CA VAL A 273 -16.47 -4.83 -26.64
C VAL A 273 -16.33 -5.16 -28.13
N ARG A 274 -17.32 -4.80 -28.96
CA ARG A 274 -17.28 -4.98 -30.42
C ARG A 274 -16.54 -3.90 -31.20
N SER A 275 -16.46 -2.66 -30.69
CA SER A 275 -15.91 -1.52 -31.44
C SER A 275 -14.68 -0.89 -30.81
N GLY A 276 -14.35 -1.22 -29.56
CA GLY A 276 -13.21 -0.67 -28.83
C GLY A 276 -13.30 0.83 -28.54
N LYS A 277 -14.43 1.48 -28.89
CA LYS A 277 -14.62 2.92 -28.68
C LYS A 277 -15.36 3.20 -27.37
N PRO A 278 -15.00 4.30 -26.68
CA PRO A 278 -15.81 4.79 -25.57
C PRO A 278 -17.10 5.37 -26.16
N THR A 279 -18.22 4.73 -25.79
CA THR A 279 -19.56 5.06 -26.30
C THR A 279 -20.48 5.29 -25.09
N PRO A 280 -21.34 6.33 -25.10
CA PRO A 280 -22.35 6.51 -24.06
C PRO A 280 -23.22 5.25 -23.89
N VAL A 281 -23.64 4.95 -22.66
CA VAL A 281 -24.40 3.71 -22.36
C VAL A 281 -25.70 3.64 -23.16
N GLU A 282 -26.30 4.80 -23.44
CA GLU A 282 -27.51 4.96 -24.26
C GLU A 282 -27.32 4.48 -25.71
N ASP A 283 -26.08 4.50 -26.21
CA ASP A 283 -25.73 4.22 -27.61
C ASP A 283 -25.17 2.79 -27.81
N CYS A 284 -25.12 1.94 -26.76
CA CYS A 284 -24.63 0.54 -26.82
C CYS A 284 -25.79 -0.46 -26.93
N CYS A 285 -26.40 -0.58 -28.12
CA CYS A 285 -27.65 -1.34 -28.29
C CYS A 285 -27.53 -2.89 -28.30
N GLU A 286 -26.33 -3.49 -28.18
CA GLU A 286 -26.15 -4.96 -28.29
C GLU A 286 -25.05 -5.54 -27.37
N CYS A 287 -24.70 -4.85 -26.28
CA CYS A 287 -23.54 -5.18 -25.45
C CYS A 287 -23.97 -6.00 -24.21
N GLU A 288 -23.41 -7.20 -23.99
CA GLU A 288 -23.63 -7.96 -22.73
C GLU A 288 -22.92 -7.27 -21.55
N PHE A 289 -23.63 -6.44 -20.80
CA PHE A 289 -23.11 -5.80 -19.59
C PHE A 289 -23.35 -6.65 -18.34
N ARG A 290 -22.30 -7.01 -17.59
CA ARG A 290 -22.41 -7.39 -16.17
C ARG A 290 -22.06 -6.20 -15.29
N LYS A 291 -23.06 -5.56 -14.68
CA LYS A 291 -22.86 -4.49 -13.69
C LYS A 291 -22.23 -5.05 -12.42
N THR A 292 -21.21 -4.39 -11.89
CA THR A 292 -20.64 -4.68 -10.57
C THR A 292 -21.44 -3.97 -9.48
N LYS A 293 -21.71 -4.67 -8.37
CA LYS A 293 -22.53 -4.17 -7.24
C LYS A 293 -22.06 -2.85 -6.60
N LYS A 294 -20.83 -2.42 -6.87
CA LYS A 294 -20.26 -1.17 -6.33
C LYS A 294 -20.95 0.11 -6.83
N CYS A 295 -21.69 0.06 -7.93
CA CYS A 295 -22.37 1.25 -8.49
C CYS A 295 -23.84 1.41 -8.06
N GLU A 296 -24.38 0.54 -7.19
CA GLU A 296 -25.79 0.60 -6.78
C GLU A 296 -26.04 1.53 -5.58
N THR A 297 -24.99 1.97 -4.88
CA THR A 297 -25.14 2.93 -3.78
C THR A 297 -25.15 4.34 -4.35
N LYS A 298 -26.35 4.84 -4.66
CA LYS A 298 -26.56 6.29 -4.82
C LYS A 298 -26.10 6.99 -3.54
N PRO A 299 -25.34 8.11 -3.63
CA PRO A 299 -25.25 9.02 -2.50
C PRO A 299 -26.67 9.56 -2.26
N THR A 300 -27.22 9.26 -1.09
CA THR A 300 -28.44 9.89 -0.59
C THR A 300 -28.17 11.39 -0.50
N THR A 301 -28.83 12.16 -1.36
CA THR A 301 -28.87 13.62 -1.29
C THR A 301 -29.36 14.03 0.09
N MET A 302 -28.51 14.75 0.84
CA MET A 302 -28.99 15.65 1.89
C MET A 302 -29.77 16.76 1.20
N GLU A 303 -31.08 16.77 1.41
CA GLU A 303 -31.93 17.93 1.13
C GLU A 303 -31.60 19.07 2.11
N ALA A 304 -31.93 20.27 1.63
CA ALA A 304 -31.60 21.60 2.13
C ALA A 304 -32.01 21.89 3.59
#